data_AF-A0A433PS42-F1
#
_entry.id   AF-A0A433PS42-F1
#
_cell.length_a   1.000
_cell.length_b   1.000
_cell.length_c   1.000
_cell.angle_alpha   90.00
_cell.angle_beta   90.00
_cell.angle_gamma   90.00
#
_symmetry.space_group_name_H-M   'P 1'
#
loop_
_entity.id
_entity.type
_entity.pdbx_description
1 polymer ?
#
loop_
_entity_poly.entity_id
_entity_poly.type
_entity_poly.pdbx_seq_one_letter_code
_entity_poly.pdbx_strand_id
1 'polypeptide(L)'
;MDTTTFSGYEPPMIRSRSANSSTTTFKDPSDLEQTKPKTLRLPSACFESAGQQLLAGGSDIVIAENVSLDSYLNYAEQDDKHPVRFRLENGTILAHEVPSHPHAAAQGRVTKWIDQLLDHVDQLPTVNMIVGPNSVYEPDVAFRPLRRPRPPAAQGMN
;
A
#
# COMPACT_ATOMS: atom_id res chain seq x y z
N MET A 1 58.00 -14.90 -48.85
CA MET A 1 57.60 -13.76 -48.00
C MET A 1 56.10 -13.58 -48.08
N ASP A 2 55.29 -14.04 -47.14
CA ASP A 2 55.26 -15.30 -46.40
C ASP A 2 53.79 -15.45 -46.01
N THR A 3 53.24 -16.60 -46.37
CA THR A 3 51.93 -17.09 -45.96
C THR A 3 52.09 -17.78 -44.60
N THR A 4 51.39 -17.32 -43.57
CA THR A 4 51.27 -18.08 -42.32
C THR A 4 49.82 -18.40 -42.03
N THR A 5 49.54 -19.67 -42.30
CA THR A 5 48.38 -20.48 -41.94
C THR A 5 48.36 -20.76 -40.42
N PHE A 6 47.18 -20.74 -39.80
CA PHE A 6 46.90 -21.45 -38.54
C PHE A 6 45.42 -21.86 -38.58
N SER A 7 45.07 -23.07 -39.03
CA SER A 7 45.16 -24.36 -38.34
C SER A 7 44.12 -24.54 -37.21
N GLY A 8 43.04 -25.24 -37.57
CA GLY A 8 42.58 -26.40 -36.81
C GLY A 8 41.62 -26.16 -35.65
N TYR A 9 40.32 -26.39 -35.89
CA TYR A 9 39.51 -27.22 -34.99
C TYR A 9 38.24 -27.72 -35.69
N GLU A 10 38.14 -29.03 -35.89
CA GLU A 10 36.89 -29.72 -36.23
C GLU A 10 36.07 -29.97 -34.95
N PRO A 11 34.76 -29.70 -34.93
CA PRO A 11 33.91 -30.09 -33.81
C PRO A 11 33.63 -31.61 -33.83
N PRO A 12 33.76 -32.30 -32.68
CA PRO A 12 33.67 -33.76 -32.63
C PRO A 12 32.24 -34.29 -32.74
N MET A 13 32.15 -35.46 -33.36
CA MET A 13 30.96 -36.29 -33.51
C MET A 13 30.29 -36.70 -32.20
N ILE A 14 28.97 -36.80 -32.29
CA ILE A 14 27.97 -37.21 -31.32
C ILE A 14 28.36 -38.51 -30.59
N ARG A 15 28.36 -38.48 -29.25
CA ARG A 15 28.24 -39.68 -28.41
C ARG A 15 26.92 -39.64 -27.65
N SER A 16 26.02 -40.56 -28.04
CA SER A 16 24.84 -40.93 -27.28
C SER A 16 25.21 -41.45 -25.90
N ARG A 17 24.70 -40.80 -24.84
CA ARG A 17 24.61 -41.40 -23.51
C ARG A 17 23.14 -41.58 -23.12
N SER A 18 22.88 -42.81 -22.73
CA SER A 18 21.64 -43.37 -22.23
C SER A 18 21.06 -42.60 -21.05
N ALA A 19 19.73 -42.45 -21.11
CA ALA A 19 18.73 -42.25 -20.07
C ALA A 19 19.19 -41.85 -18.65
N ASN A 20 18.58 -40.78 -18.15
CA ASN A 20 17.81 -40.84 -16.91
C ASN A 20 16.59 -39.92 -17.05
N SER A 21 15.42 -40.54 -17.09
CA SER A 21 14.11 -39.90 -17.03
C SER A 21 13.98 -39.16 -15.70
N SER A 22 13.84 -37.84 -15.75
CA SER A 22 13.25 -37.08 -14.65
C SER A 22 12.12 -36.29 -15.25
N THR A 23 10.93 -36.86 -15.09
CA THR A 23 9.63 -36.26 -15.36
C THR A 23 9.53 -34.98 -14.54
N THR A 24 9.88 -33.84 -15.13
CA THR A 24 9.40 -32.54 -14.66
C THR A 24 7.94 -32.46 -15.07
N THR A 25 7.07 -32.91 -14.16
CA THR A 25 5.63 -32.69 -14.22
C THR A 25 5.39 -31.21 -14.47
N PHE A 26 4.94 -30.87 -15.67
CA PHE A 26 4.29 -29.59 -15.93
C PHE A 26 3.12 -29.52 -14.97
N LYS A 27 3.22 -28.66 -13.94
CA LYS A 27 2.08 -28.33 -13.10
C LYS A 27 1.05 -27.65 -13.99
N ASP A 28 -0.14 -28.23 -14.04
CA ASP A 28 -1.34 -27.65 -14.61
C ASP A 28 -1.48 -26.20 -14.08
N PRO A 29 -1.73 -25.18 -14.92
CA PRO A 29 -1.98 -23.80 -14.45
C PRO A 29 -3.26 -23.65 -13.61
N SER A 30 -3.92 -24.76 -13.28
CA SER A 30 -5.17 -24.85 -12.54
C SER A 30 -5.00 -24.86 -11.01
N ASP A 31 -3.77 -24.95 -10.48
CA ASP A 31 -3.48 -24.99 -9.04
C ASP A 31 -3.08 -23.63 -8.43
N LEU A 32 -3.38 -22.52 -9.11
CA LEU A 32 -3.54 -21.25 -8.40
C LEU A 32 -4.84 -21.35 -7.62
N GLU A 33 -4.79 -21.95 -6.43
CA GLU A 33 -5.77 -21.69 -5.40
C GLU A 33 -5.88 -20.16 -5.30
N GLN A 34 -6.97 -19.63 -5.84
CA GLN A 34 -7.53 -18.35 -5.44
C GLN A 34 -7.86 -18.51 -3.95
N THR A 35 -6.84 -18.37 -3.12
CA THR A 35 -6.99 -18.16 -1.70
C THR A 35 -7.82 -16.90 -1.59
N LYS A 36 -9.10 -17.10 -1.33
CA LYS A 36 -10.06 -16.02 -1.09
C LYS A 36 -9.39 -15.04 -0.13
N PRO A 37 -9.26 -13.75 -0.49
CA PRO A 37 -8.43 -12.83 0.29
C PRO A 37 -8.90 -12.87 1.73
N LYS A 38 -8.00 -13.25 2.63
CA LYS A 38 -8.29 -13.33 4.07
C LYS A 38 -8.70 -11.94 4.51
N THR A 39 -9.99 -11.76 4.78
CA THR A 39 -10.54 -10.47 5.20
C THR A 39 -9.84 -10.04 6.48
N LEU A 40 -9.20 -8.88 6.45
CA LEU A 40 -8.61 -8.27 7.63
C LEU A 40 -9.73 -8.02 8.65
N ARG A 41 -9.54 -8.52 9.87
CA ARG A 41 -10.47 -8.31 10.99
C ARG A 41 -9.66 -7.92 12.20
N LEU A 42 -9.77 -6.65 12.60
CA LEU A 42 -9.11 -6.11 13.78
C LEU A 42 -10.13 -5.96 14.91
N PRO A 43 -9.85 -6.48 16.12
CA PRO A 43 -10.75 -6.30 17.26
C PRO A 43 -10.88 -4.83 17.66
N SER A 44 -12.10 -4.38 17.96
CA SER A 44 -12.37 -3.01 18.43
C SER A 44 -11.56 -2.66 19.69
N ALA A 45 -11.30 -3.65 20.56
CA ALA A 45 -10.48 -3.49 21.76
C ALA A 45 -9.05 -3.00 21.47
N CYS A 46 -8.48 -3.34 20.30
CA CYS A 46 -7.16 -2.84 19.90
C CYS A 46 -7.18 -1.32 19.69
N PHE A 47 -8.23 -0.80 19.05
CA PHE A 47 -8.40 0.62 18.81
C PHE A 47 -8.75 1.40 20.07
N GLU A 48 -9.56 0.83 20.96
CA GLU A 48 -9.87 1.43 22.27
C GLU A 48 -8.62 1.57 23.14
N SER A 49 -7.82 0.51 23.22
CA SER A 49 -6.55 0.53 23.96
C SER A 49 -5.55 1.53 23.37
N ALA A 50 -5.44 1.57 22.04
CA ALA A 50 -4.61 2.57 21.37
C ALA A 50 -5.10 4.00 21.65
N GLY A 51 -6.41 4.23 21.65
CA GLY A 51 -6.98 5.54 21.98
C GLY A 51 -6.62 5.99 23.39
N GLN A 52 -6.69 5.09 24.38
CA GLN A 52 -6.28 5.42 25.76
C GLN A 52 -4.79 5.78 25.86
N GLN A 53 -3.94 5.07 25.13
CA GLN A 53 -2.50 5.35 25.10
C GLN A 53 -2.18 6.68 24.41
N LEU A 54 -2.84 6.98 23.30
CA LEU A 54 -2.71 8.27 22.60
C LEU A 54 -3.18 9.44 23.49
N LEU A 55 -4.30 9.28 24.20
CA LEU A 55 -4.78 10.27 25.18
C LEU A 55 -3.80 10.50 26.34
N ALA A 56 -3.02 9.49 26.71
CA ALA A 56 -1.98 9.60 27.73
C ALA A 56 -0.70 10.29 27.23
N GLY A 57 -0.67 10.74 25.97
CA GLY A 57 0.50 11.37 25.34
C GLY A 57 1.44 10.38 24.67
N GLY A 58 0.98 9.17 24.37
CA GLY A 58 1.73 8.20 23.57
C GLY A 58 1.94 8.65 22.12
N SER A 59 2.97 8.09 21.48
CA SER A 59 3.20 8.20 20.04
C SER A 59 2.29 7.25 19.26
N ASP A 60 2.51 7.14 17.94
CA ASP A 60 1.87 6.14 17.09
C ASP A 60 1.91 4.73 17.73
N ILE A 61 0.75 4.07 17.74
CA ILE A 61 0.55 2.74 18.34
C ILE A 61 0.36 1.71 17.22
N VAL A 62 1.18 0.66 17.24
CA VAL A 62 1.06 -0.47 16.30
C VAL A 62 -0.18 -1.30 16.63
N ILE A 63 -1.08 -1.43 15.66
CA ILE A 63 -2.30 -2.23 15.75
C ILE A 63 -2.11 -3.60 15.12
N ALA A 64 -1.46 -3.65 13.95
CA ALA A 64 -1.20 -4.86 13.19
C ALA A 64 0.01 -4.69 12.28
N GLU A 65 0.69 -5.80 11.98
CA GLU A 65 1.83 -5.86 11.07
C GLU A 65 1.56 -6.82 9.93
N ASN A 66 2.39 -6.77 8.88
CA ASN A 66 2.31 -7.64 7.70
C ASN A 66 0.95 -7.54 6.97
N VAL A 67 0.37 -6.35 6.96
CA VAL A 67 -0.89 -6.05 6.28
C VAL A 67 -0.60 -5.60 4.85
N SER A 68 -1.27 -6.24 3.89
CA SER A 68 -1.20 -5.81 2.49
C SER A 68 -2.03 -4.54 2.26
N LEU A 69 -1.63 -3.72 1.27
CA LEU A 69 -2.38 -2.55 0.84
C LEU A 69 -3.86 -2.86 0.56
N ASP A 70 -4.15 -3.90 -0.22
CA ASP A 70 -5.51 -4.27 -0.58
C ASP A 70 -6.33 -4.70 0.64
N SER A 71 -5.73 -5.44 1.58
CA SER A 71 -6.40 -5.82 2.82
C SER A 71 -6.75 -4.61 3.68
N TYR A 72 -5.85 -3.62 3.75
CA TYR A 72 -6.08 -2.38 4.47
C TYR A 72 -7.20 -1.55 3.84
N LEU A 73 -7.17 -1.33 2.52
CA LEU A 73 -8.18 -0.53 1.82
C LEU A 73 -9.57 -1.16 1.95
N ASN A 74 -9.67 -2.48 1.77
CA ASN A 74 -10.94 -3.21 1.96
C ASN A 74 -11.47 -3.10 3.39
N TYR A 75 -10.58 -3.00 4.38
CA TYR A 75 -10.96 -2.83 5.78
C TYR A 75 -11.41 -1.39 6.06
N ALA A 76 -10.65 -0.40 5.58
CA ALA A 76 -10.96 1.02 5.77
C ALA A 76 -12.27 1.44 5.08
N GLU A 77 -12.63 0.81 3.96
CA GLU A 77 -13.91 1.05 3.27
C GLU A 77 -15.14 0.49 4.00
N GLN A 78 -14.96 -0.41 4.97
CA GLN A 78 -16.08 -1.02 5.71
C GLN A 78 -16.73 -0.09 6.73
N ASP A 79 -16.25 1.17 6.84
CA ASP A 79 -16.83 2.28 7.62
C ASP A 79 -17.23 1.88 9.05
N ASP A 80 -16.30 1.27 9.77
CA ASP A 80 -16.39 1.17 11.22
C ASP A 80 -15.86 2.49 11.82
N LYS A 81 -16.73 3.22 12.54
CA LYS A 81 -16.32 4.40 13.30
C LYS A 81 -15.36 3.99 14.41
N HIS A 82 -14.07 4.00 14.12
CA HIS A 82 -13.04 3.73 15.10
C HIS A 82 -12.85 4.94 16.03
N PRO A 83 -12.54 4.71 17.32
CA PRO A 83 -12.28 5.77 18.28
C PRO A 83 -10.96 6.53 18.02
N VAL A 84 -10.16 6.06 17.07
CA VAL A 84 -8.87 6.61 16.67
C VAL A 84 -8.76 6.66 15.15
N ARG A 85 -7.97 7.60 14.64
CA ARG A 85 -7.52 7.59 13.25
C ARG A 85 -6.30 6.69 13.13
N PHE A 86 -6.24 5.98 12.02
CA PHE A 86 -5.20 5.00 11.76
C PHE A 86 -4.76 5.04 10.30
N ARG A 87 -3.52 4.63 10.05
CA ARG A 87 -2.90 4.67 8.73
C ARG A 87 -2.11 3.39 8.47
N LEU A 88 -1.78 3.12 7.21
CA LEU A 88 -0.87 2.04 6.83
C LEU A 88 0.51 2.63 6.55
N GLU A 89 1.56 2.09 7.16
CA GLU A 89 2.93 2.50 6.93
C GLU A 89 3.82 1.26 6.77
N ASN A 90 4.32 1.03 5.55
CA ASN A 90 5.17 -0.11 5.20
C ASN A 90 4.59 -1.48 5.60
N GLY A 91 3.27 -1.64 5.49
CA GLY A 91 2.57 -2.87 5.88
C GLY A 91 2.20 -2.96 7.37
N THR A 92 2.40 -1.89 8.13
CA THR A 92 2.01 -1.79 9.54
C THR A 92 0.86 -0.82 9.71
N ILE A 93 -0.21 -1.24 10.40
CA ILE A 93 -1.31 -0.37 10.77
C ILE A 93 -0.96 0.35 12.07
N LEU A 94 -0.99 1.68 12.02
CA LEU A 94 -0.66 2.57 13.11
C LEU A 94 -1.87 3.42 13.48
N ALA A 95 -2.28 3.40 14.74
CA ALA A 95 -3.18 4.40 15.31
C ALA A 95 -2.36 5.62 15.74
N HIS A 96 -2.78 6.83 15.36
CA HIS A 96 -1.95 8.03 15.51
C HIS A 96 -2.67 9.24 16.10
N GLU A 97 -4.00 9.28 16.05
CA GLU A 97 -4.76 10.41 16.56
C GLU A 97 -6.08 9.95 17.19
N VAL A 98 -6.52 10.62 18.25
CA VAL A 98 -7.89 10.52 18.75
C VAL A 98 -8.64 11.74 18.23
N PRO A 99 -9.67 11.56 17.38
CA PRO A 99 -10.45 12.66 16.86
C PRO A 99 -10.95 13.57 17.98
N SER A 100 -10.66 14.86 17.88
CA SER A 100 -11.03 15.83 18.91
C SER A 100 -11.77 17.04 18.31
N HIS A 101 -12.64 17.65 19.10
CA HIS A 101 -13.36 18.86 18.68
C HIS A 101 -12.40 20.04 18.35
N PRO A 102 -11.34 20.31 19.15
CA PRO A 102 -10.37 21.33 18.79
C PRO A 102 -9.68 21.08 17.44
N HIS A 103 -9.34 19.81 17.13
CA HIS A 103 -8.76 19.42 15.84
C HIS A 103 -9.73 19.70 14.70
N ALA A 104 -10.98 19.25 14.82
CA ALA A 104 -12.02 19.50 13.82
C ALA A 104 -12.28 21.01 13.61
N ALA A 105 -12.24 21.81 14.67
CA ALA A 105 -12.39 23.26 14.58
C ALA A 105 -11.20 23.91 13.85
N ALA A 106 -9.97 23.47 14.11
CA ALA A 106 -8.78 23.94 13.40
C ALA A 106 -8.84 23.57 11.91
N GLN A 107 -9.18 22.31 11.61
CA GLN A 107 -9.39 21.81 10.26
C GLN A 107 -10.42 22.64 9.48
N GLY A 108 -11.56 22.95 10.10
CA GLY A 108 -12.60 23.78 9.48
C GLY A 108 -12.15 25.20 9.18
N ARG A 109 -11.32 25.81 10.03
CA ARG A 109 -10.76 27.15 9.80
C ARG A 109 -9.79 27.16 8.62
N VAL A 110 -8.87 26.19 8.59
CA VAL A 110 -7.89 26.06 7.49
C VAL A 110 -8.62 25.81 6.17
N THR A 111 -9.61 24.93 6.17
CA THR A 111 -10.43 24.64 4.99
C THR A 111 -11.08 25.91 4.44
N LYS A 112 -11.78 26.65 5.31
CA LYS A 112 -12.47 27.88 4.91
C LYS A 112 -11.52 28.92 4.32
N TRP A 113 -10.30 29.04 4.87
CA TRP A 113 -9.29 29.95 4.34
C TRP A 113 -8.83 29.54 2.94
N ILE A 114 -8.59 28.24 2.72
CA ILE A 114 -8.18 27.72 1.41
C ILE A 114 -9.29 27.92 0.37
N ASP A 115 -10.54 27.61 0.73
CA ASP A 115 -11.69 27.81 -0.16
C ASP A 115 -11.87 29.27 -0.57
N GLN A 116 -11.59 30.22 0.33
CA GLN A 116 -11.64 31.66 0.05
C GLN A 116 -10.49 32.15 -0.83
N LEU A 117 -9.34 31.48 -0.78
CA LEU A 117 -8.15 31.84 -1.56
C LEU A 117 -8.18 31.22 -2.96
N LEU A 118 -8.77 30.03 -3.09
CA LEU A 118 -8.73 29.22 -4.30
C LEU A 118 -10.14 28.92 -4.81
N ASP A 119 -10.62 29.72 -5.76
CA ASP A 119 -11.95 29.54 -6.39
C ASP A 119 -12.07 28.27 -7.28
N HIS A 120 -10.99 27.49 -7.41
CA HIS A 120 -10.88 26.39 -8.37
C HIS A 120 -10.35 25.08 -7.78
N VAL A 121 -10.65 24.80 -6.51
CA VAL A 121 -10.36 23.52 -5.89
C VAL A 121 -11.63 22.81 -5.42
N ASP A 122 -11.66 21.48 -5.54
CA ASP A 122 -12.61 20.64 -4.82
C ASP A 122 -11.97 20.22 -3.50
N GLN A 123 -12.74 20.36 -2.42
CA GLN A 123 -12.45 19.69 -1.18
C GLN A 123 -12.82 18.20 -1.30
N LEU A 124 -11.92 17.32 -0.88
CA LEU A 124 -12.16 15.90 -0.75
C LEU A 124 -12.14 15.56 0.75
N PRO A 125 -13.31 15.38 1.39
CA PRO A 125 -13.34 14.87 2.74
C PRO A 125 -12.85 13.42 2.74
N THR A 126 -11.93 13.12 3.64
CA THR A 126 -11.56 11.76 4.07
C THR A 126 -11.21 10.83 2.90
N VAL A 127 -10.03 11.04 2.29
CA VAL A 127 -9.55 10.19 1.20
C VAL A 127 -8.29 9.46 1.62
N ASN A 128 -8.31 8.13 1.54
CA ASN A 128 -7.10 7.31 1.64
C ASN A 128 -6.14 7.67 0.51
N MET A 129 -4.99 8.25 0.85
CA MET A 129 -3.91 8.59 -0.06
C MET A 129 -2.85 7.50 -0.03
N ILE A 130 -2.72 6.76 -1.14
CA ILE A 130 -1.64 5.80 -1.34
C ILE A 130 -0.37 6.59 -1.63
N VAL A 131 0.56 6.63 -0.67
CA VAL A 131 1.84 7.35 -0.76
C VAL A 131 3.02 6.42 -1.06
N GLY A 132 2.79 5.11 -1.07
CA GLY A 132 3.81 4.11 -1.40
C GLY A 132 3.22 2.71 -1.56
N PRO A 133 4.07 1.70 -1.87
CA PRO A 133 3.61 0.34 -2.20
C PRO A 133 2.75 -0.33 -1.11
N ASN A 134 3.01 -0.03 0.16
CA ASN A 134 2.23 -0.52 1.31
C ASN A 134 2.05 0.59 2.35
N SER A 135 1.80 1.81 1.87
CA SER A 135 1.63 2.98 2.74
C SER A 135 0.45 3.82 2.28
N VAL A 136 -0.46 4.07 3.21
CA VAL A 136 -1.69 4.83 3.00
C VAL A 136 -1.87 5.79 4.16
N TYR A 137 -2.09 7.05 3.83
CA TYR A 137 -2.35 8.12 4.80
C TYR A 137 -3.75 8.68 4.60
N GLU A 138 -4.40 9.02 5.69
CA GLU A 138 -5.65 9.75 5.68
C GLU A 138 -5.35 11.21 6.07
N PRO A 139 -5.40 12.16 5.13
CA PRO A 139 -5.19 13.56 5.46
C PRO A 139 -6.41 14.11 6.23
N ASP A 140 -6.19 15.16 7.02
CA ASP A 140 -7.29 15.96 7.59
C ASP A 140 -8.20 16.51 6.49
N VAL A 141 -7.59 17.04 5.44
CA VAL A 141 -8.27 17.60 4.27
C VAL A 141 -7.40 17.37 3.05
N ALA A 142 -8.01 16.93 1.96
CA ALA A 142 -7.38 16.93 0.65
C ALA A 142 -8.07 17.95 -0.25
N PHE A 143 -7.27 18.67 -1.04
CA PHE A 143 -7.74 19.57 -2.08
C PHE A 143 -7.25 19.06 -3.42
N ARG A 144 -8.10 19.14 -4.44
CA ARG A 144 -7.70 18.88 -5.83
C ARG A 144 -8.08 20.06 -6.73
N PRO A 145 -7.26 20.43 -7.72
CA PRO A 145 -7.68 21.38 -8.72
C PRO A 145 -8.90 20.88 -9.49
N LEU A 146 -9.86 21.76 -9.74
CA LEU A 146 -10.99 21.48 -10.62
C LEU A 146 -10.48 21.11 -12.02
N ARG A 147 -11.20 20.19 -12.68
CA ARG A 147 -10.98 19.81 -14.09
C ARG A 147 -9.60 19.20 -14.39
N ARG A 148 -8.88 18.73 -13.38
CA ARG A 148 -7.68 17.91 -13.58
C ARG A 148 -8.04 16.42 -13.42
N PRO A 149 -7.50 15.54 -14.27
CA PRO A 149 -7.67 14.11 -14.09
C PRO A 149 -7.06 13.69 -12.76
N ARG A 150 -7.69 12.72 -12.08
CA ARG A 150 -7.14 12.13 -10.87
C ARG A 150 -5.79 11.48 -11.23
N PRO A 151 -4.71 11.77 -10.49
CA PRO A 151 -3.45 11.06 -10.68
C PRO A 151 -3.65 9.55 -10.46
N PRO A 152 -2.96 8.68 -11.22
CA PRO A 152 -2.84 7.28 -10.87
C PRO A 152 -2.46 7.08 -9.39
N ALA A 153 -2.97 6.02 -8.77
CA ALA A 153 -2.63 5.65 -7.41
C ALA A 153 -1.10 5.54 -7.24
N ALA A 154 -0.58 5.90 -6.05
CA ALA A 154 0.83 5.85 -5.69
C ALA A 154 1.79 6.81 -6.46
N GLN A 155 1.27 7.80 -7.21
CA GLN A 155 2.10 8.87 -7.79
C GLN A 155 2.27 10.09 -6.88
N GLY A 156 1.61 10.10 -5.72
CA GLY A 156 1.70 11.17 -4.75
C GLY A 156 2.91 11.01 -3.83
N MET A 157 4.11 11.15 -4.38
CA MET A 157 5.35 11.66 -3.75
C MET A 157 6.59 11.21 -4.54
N ASN A 158 7.30 12.17 -5.13
CA ASN A 158 8.76 12.14 -5.31
C ASN A 158 9.33 13.24 -4.42
#